data_AF-X0ULU4-F1
#
_entry.id   AF-X0ULU4-F1
#
_cell.length_a   1.000
_cell.length_b   1.000
_cell.length_c   1.000
_cell.angle_alpha   90.00
_cell.angle_beta   90.00
_cell.angle_gamma   90.00
#
_symmetry.space_group_name_H-M   'P 1'
#
loop_
_entity.id
_entity.type
_entity.pdbx_description
1 polymer ?
#
loop_
_entity_poly.entity_id
_entity_poly.type
_entity_poly.pdbx_seq_one_letter_code
_entity_poly.pdbx_strand_id
1 'polypeptide(L)'
;MAEDAPGDAATALAIARDGRVAIGGTRGVRVVVAGALPEALLRRGPVMDLVFFDAGALLVATAEGLYRVEEGGRAVREHLAPGSAVQVRRLAAARGTAVAAADSGVYVREGGARWRMVRGLPRRPATL
;
A
#
# COMPACT_ATOMS: atom_id res chain seq x y z
N MET A 1 -3.16 -17.70 28.61
CA MET A 1 -3.51 -17.21 27.26
C MET A 1 -3.37 -15.70 27.30
N ALA A 2 -2.44 -15.13 26.53
CA ALA A 2 -2.31 -13.68 26.46
C ALA A 2 -3.49 -13.16 25.62
N GLU A 3 -4.33 -12.30 26.20
CA GLU A 3 -5.33 -11.53 25.46
C GLU A 3 -4.67 -10.84 24.27
N ASP A 4 -5.33 -10.92 23.13
CA ASP A 4 -4.98 -10.22 21.91
C ASP A 4 -5.00 -8.72 22.22
N ALA A 5 -3.84 -8.11 22.43
CA ALA A 5 -3.77 -6.76 22.99
C ALA A 5 -4.57 -5.78 22.12
N PRO A 6 -5.66 -5.17 22.64
CA PRO A 6 -6.48 -4.24 21.88
C PRO A 6 -5.64 -3.01 21.52
N GLY A 7 -5.53 -2.69 20.23
CA GLY A 7 -4.79 -1.51 19.79
C GLY A 7 -4.52 -1.37 18.29
N ASP A 8 -4.82 -2.41 17.49
CA ASP A 8 -4.57 -2.41 16.05
C ASP A 8 -5.87 -2.60 15.28
N ALA A 9 -6.58 -1.49 15.03
CA ALA A 9 -7.78 -1.52 14.22
C ALA A 9 -7.41 -1.83 12.76
N ALA A 10 -8.03 -2.86 12.18
CA ALA A 10 -7.91 -3.11 10.75
C ALA A 10 -8.53 -1.94 9.96
N THR A 11 -7.77 -1.40 9.03
CA THR A 11 -8.10 -0.19 8.25
C THR A 11 -8.08 -0.43 6.74
N ALA A 12 -7.42 -1.49 6.29
CA ALA A 12 -7.31 -1.85 4.89
C ALA A 12 -7.13 -3.37 4.72
N LEU A 13 -7.60 -3.90 3.59
CA LEU A 13 -7.56 -5.32 3.25
C LEU A 13 -7.23 -5.48 1.76
N ALA A 14 -6.43 -6.49 1.43
CA ALA A 14 -6.28 -6.97 0.06
C ALA A 14 -6.19 -8.49 0.02
N ILE A 15 -6.66 -9.07 -1.08
CA ILE A 15 -6.64 -10.52 -1.32
C ILE A 15 -5.86 -10.76 -2.60
N ALA A 16 -4.84 -11.62 -2.51
CA ALA A 16 -4.08 -12.09 -3.64
C ALA A 16 -4.82 -13.22 -4.36
N ARG A 17 -4.44 -13.50 -5.62
CA ARG A 17 -5.07 -14.57 -6.42
C ARG A 17 -4.84 -15.97 -5.84
N ASP A 18 -3.76 -16.15 -5.10
CA ASP A 18 -3.40 -17.39 -4.41
C ASP A 18 -4.11 -17.55 -3.05
N GLY A 19 -5.00 -16.62 -2.69
CA GLY A 19 -5.76 -16.66 -1.45
C GLY A 19 -5.07 -16.04 -0.24
N ARG A 20 -3.85 -15.50 -0.38
CA ARG A 20 -3.23 -14.73 0.71
C ARG A 20 -4.02 -13.45 0.98
N VAL A 21 -4.21 -13.12 2.25
CA VAL A 21 -4.90 -11.90 2.68
C VAL A 21 -3.91 -10.99 3.40
N ALA A 22 -3.74 -9.77 2.91
CA ALA A 22 -3.00 -8.73 3.60
C ALA A 22 -3.96 -7.84 4.39
N ILE A 23 -3.62 -7.57 5.65
CA ILE A 23 -4.41 -6.80 6.60
C ILE A 23 -3.56 -5.63 7.07
N GLY A 24 -3.99 -4.42 6.77
CA GLY A 24 -3.38 -3.18 7.23
C GLY A 24 -4.06 -2.66 8.49
N GLY A 25 -3.26 -2.16 9.43
CA GLY A 25 -3.73 -1.58 10.68
C GLY A 25 -2.94 -0.34 11.12
N THR A 26 -3.10 0.07 12.37
CA THR A 26 -2.39 1.21 12.95
C THR A 26 -0.89 0.96 13.06
N ARG A 27 -0.47 -0.30 13.17
CA ARG A 27 0.94 -0.69 13.36
C ARG A 27 1.63 -1.20 12.09
N GLY A 28 0.89 -1.40 11.01
CA GLY A 28 1.41 -1.85 9.73
C GLY A 28 0.63 -3.00 9.14
N VAL A 29 1.32 -3.91 8.45
CA VAL A 29 0.69 -4.96 7.64
C VAL A 29 1.02 -6.34 8.19
N ARG A 30 -0.02 -7.16 8.30
CA ARG A 30 0.08 -8.60 8.50
C ARG A 30 -0.43 -9.34 7.28
N VAL A 31 0.13 -10.51 6.99
CA VAL A 31 -0.38 -11.42 5.96
C VAL A 31 -0.87 -12.69 6.61
N VAL A 32 -2.03 -13.17 6.13
CA VAL A 32 -2.67 -14.40 6.55
C VAL A 32 -2.77 -15.32 5.34
N VAL A 33 -2.35 -16.56 5.54
CA VAL A 33 -2.60 -17.67 4.61
C VAL A 33 -3.52 -18.64 5.33
N ALA A 34 -4.51 -19.20 4.61
CA ALA A 34 -5.45 -20.15 5.21
C ALA A 34 -4.70 -21.31 5.88
N GLY A 35 -4.98 -21.55 7.17
CA GLY A 35 -4.33 -22.59 7.97
C GLY A 35 -2.97 -22.22 8.58
N ALA A 36 -2.47 -21.00 8.38
CA ALA A 36 -1.23 -20.50 8.98
C ALA A 36 -1.48 -19.37 9.99
N LEU A 37 -0.52 -19.14 10.89
CA LEU A 37 -0.55 -17.99 11.79
C LEU A 37 -0.27 -16.69 11.01
N PRO A 38 -0.87 -15.55 11.39
CA PRO A 38 -0.59 -14.26 10.76
C PRO A 38 0.87 -13.84 10.92
N GLU A 39 1.52 -13.48 9.81
CA GLU A 39 2.92 -13.02 9.80
C GLU A 39 2.99 -11.50 9.64
N ALA A 40 3.92 -10.84 10.35
CA ALA A 40 4.14 -9.41 10.19
C ALA A 40 4.98 -9.14 8.93
N LEU A 41 4.39 -8.44 7.96
CA LEU A 41 5.04 -8.14 6.67
C LEU A 41 5.71 -6.75 6.67
N LEU A 42 5.06 -5.75 7.28
CA LEU A 42 5.56 -4.38 7.32
C LEU A 42 5.22 -3.73 8.66
N ARG A 43 6.19 -3.10 9.32
CA ARG A 43 5.99 -2.36 10.58
C ARG A 43 6.02 -0.84 10.32
N ARG A 44 5.08 -0.36 9.50
CA ARG A 44 4.91 1.05 9.10
C ARG A 44 3.43 1.36 9.05
N GLY A 45 2.98 2.37 9.78
CA GLY A 45 1.56 2.67 9.89
C GLY A 45 1.30 4.11 10.34
N PRO A 46 0.04 4.53 10.49
CA PRO A 46 -1.17 3.78 10.15
C PRO A 46 -1.27 3.48 8.65
N VAL A 47 -1.78 2.30 8.31
CA VAL A 47 -2.03 1.90 6.91
C VAL A 47 -3.31 2.58 6.43
N MET A 48 -3.26 3.23 5.27
CA MET A 48 -4.38 3.94 4.65
C MET A 48 -5.07 3.08 3.61
N ASP A 49 -4.28 2.35 2.82
CA ASP A 49 -4.75 1.41 1.80
C ASP A 49 -3.64 0.43 1.41
N LEU A 50 -4.00 -0.69 0.80
CA LEU A 50 -3.04 -1.65 0.28
C LEU A 50 -3.63 -2.49 -0.86
N VAL A 51 -2.79 -2.90 -1.80
CA VAL A 51 -3.21 -3.74 -2.92
C VAL A 51 -2.08 -4.66 -3.37
N PHE A 52 -2.42 -5.89 -3.72
CA PHE A 52 -1.49 -6.77 -4.41
C PHE A 52 -1.27 -6.27 -5.84
N PHE A 53 -0.01 -6.20 -6.22
CA PHE A 53 0.50 -5.79 -7.51
C PHE A 53 1.43 -6.88 -8.06
N ASP A 54 1.83 -6.73 -9.32
CA ASP A 54 2.76 -7.56 -10.08
C ASP A 54 3.57 -8.62 -9.31
N ALA A 55 3.52 -9.88 -9.78
CA ALA A 55 4.19 -11.04 -9.17
C ALA A 55 3.94 -11.21 -7.65
N GLY A 56 2.81 -10.71 -7.12
CA GLY A 56 2.45 -10.85 -5.71
C GLY A 56 3.12 -9.82 -4.79
N ALA A 57 3.79 -8.81 -5.33
CA ALA A 57 4.26 -7.67 -4.54
C ALA A 57 3.07 -6.95 -3.90
N LEU A 58 3.26 -6.36 -2.72
CA LEU A 58 2.24 -5.59 -2.03
C LEU A 58 2.58 -4.10 -2.07
N LEU A 59 1.70 -3.28 -2.64
CA LEU A 59 1.75 -1.83 -2.47
C LEU A 59 1.00 -1.47 -1.18
N VAL A 60 1.65 -0.68 -0.33
CA VAL A 60 1.13 -0.27 0.98
C VAL A 60 1.23 1.24 1.11
N ALA A 61 0.08 1.90 1.13
CA ALA A 61 -0.01 3.32 1.47
C ALA A 61 -0.13 3.46 2.98
N THR A 62 0.80 4.17 3.62
CA THR A 62 0.78 4.50 5.05
C THR A 62 0.81 6.01 5.24
N ALA A 63 0.59 6.46 6.47
CA ALA A 63 0.82 7.85 6.84
C ALA A 63 2.30 8.30 6.65
N GLU A 64 3.25 7.35 6.69
CA GLU A 64 4.69 7.59 6.50
C GLU A 64 5.12 7.60 5.02
N GLY A 65 4.29 7.09 4.12
CA GLY A 65 4.52 7.09 2.67
C GLY A 65 3.98 5.87 1.95
N LEU A 66 4.39 5.72 0.68
CA LEU A 66 4.08 4.55 -0.15
C LEU A 66 5.24 3.56 -0.09
N TYR A 67 4.95 2.30 0.14
CA TYR A 67 5.91 1.21 0.18
C TYR A 67 5.51 0.10 -0.79
N ARG A 68 6.50 -0.56 -1.38
CA ARG A 68 6.33 -1.80 -2.12
C ARG A 68 7.08 -2.90 -1.39
N VAL A 69 6.36 -3.92 -0.94
CA VAL A 69 6.93 -5.10 -0.31
C VAL A 69 6.99 -6.22 -1.35
N GLU A 70 8.20 -6.65 -1.67
CA GLU A 70 8.44 -7.79 -2.57
C GLU A 70 7.96 -9.10 -1.91
N GLU A 71 7.77 -10.15 -2.69
CA GLU A 71 7.36 -11.47 -2.18
C GLU A 71 8.31 -12.02 -1.09
N GLY A 72 9.61 -11.72 -1.19
CA GLY A 72 10.60 -12.05 -0.16
C GLY A 72 10.60 -11.16 1.09
N GLY A 73 9.57 -10.32 1.28
CA GLY A 73 9.41 -9.46 2.46
C GLY A 73 10.25 -8.16 2.45
N ARG A 74 11.07 -7.95 1.41
CA ARG A 74 11.87 -6.73 1.29
C ARG A 74 10.97 -5.54 0.96
N ALA A 75 10.92 -4.56 1.87
CA ALA A 75 10.18 -3.31 1.66
C ALA A 75 11.05 -2.22 1.02
N VAL A 76 10.53 -1.58 -0.02
CA VAL A 76 11.15 -0.44 -0.71
C VAL A 76 10.20 0.75 -0.65
N ARG A 77 10.70 1.93 -0.26
CA ARG A 77 9.91 3.17 -0.30
C ARG A 77 9.77 3.65 -1.74
N GLU A 78 8.53 3.90 -2.16
CA GLU A 78 8.18 4.39 -3.48
C GLU A 78 8.00 5.92 -3.45
N HIS A 79 8.35 6.57 -4.56
CA HIS A 79 8.20 8.02 -4.72
C HIS A 79 7.31 8.30 -5.92
N LEU A 80 6.16 8.96 -5.69
CA LEU A 80 5.23 9.34 -6.74
C LEU A 80 5.74 10.53 -7.58
N ALA A 81 6.51 11.42 -6.96
CA ALA A 81 7.15 12.56 -7.60
C ALA A 81 8.47 12.92 -6.87
N PRO A 82 9.44 13.53 -7.57
CA PRO A 82 10.61 14.11 -6.91
C PRO A 82 10.22 15.19 -5.90
N GLY A 83 10.83 15.16 -4.71
CA GLY A 83 10.86 16.32 -3.80
C GLY A 83 9.59 16.61 -2.99
N SER A 84 8.57 15.75 -2.94
CA SER A 84 7.43 15.97 -2.04
C SER A 84 6.97 14.71 -1.31
N ALA A 85 6.62 14.88 -0.03
CA ALA A 85 5.92 13.87 0.75
C ALA A 85 4.47 13.81 0.28
N VAL A 86 4.20 12.95 -0.69
CA VAL A 86 2.86 12.75 -1.23
C VAL A 86 2.13 11.70 -0.40
N GLN A 87 1.07 12.12 0.31
CA GLN A 87 0.22 11.19 1.05
C GLN A 87 -0.73 10.47 0.09
N VAL A 88 -0.53 9.16 -0.05
CA VAL A 88 -1.42 8.28 -0.82
C VAL A 88 -2.61 7.88 0.04
N ARG A 89 -3.81 7.99 -0.52
CA ARG A 89 -5.08 7.70 0.16
C ARG A 89 -5.74 6.44 -0.34
N ARG A 90 -5.61 6.15 -1.65
CA ARG A 90 -6.18 4.97 -2.29
C ARG A 90 -5.22 4.36 -3.29
N LEU A 91 -5.27 3.04 -3.39
CA LEU A 91 -4.53 2.23 -4.33
C LEU A 91 -5.49 1.33 -5.12
N ALA A 92 -5.18 1.13 -6.39
CA ALA A 92 -5.83 0.12 -7.21
C ALA A 92 -4.79 -0.53 -8.13
N ALA A 93 -4.93 -1.82 -8.40
CA ALA A 93 -4.02 -2.53 -9.29
C ALA A 93 -4.75 -3.58 -10.12
N ALA A 94 -4.37 -3.70 -11.39
CA ALA A 94 -4.84 -4.74 -12.29
C ALA A 94 -3.85 -4.91 -13.45
N ARG A 95 -3.59 -6.16 -13.86
CA ARG A 95 -2.86 -6.52 -15.09
C ARG A 95 -1.55 -5.72 -15.28
N GLY A 96 -0.70 -5.68 -14.25
CA GLY A 96 0.59 -4.97 -14.29
C GLY A 96 0.50 -3.43 -14.24
N THR A 97 -0.71 -2.88 -14.07
CA THR A 97 -0.94 -1.46 -13.84
C THR A 97 -1.30 -1.21 -12.38
N ALA A 98 -0.71 -0.17 -11.78
CA ALA A 98 -1.09 0.34 -10.47
C ALA A 98 -1.47 1.82 -10.58
N VAL A 99 -2.49 2.23 -9.83
CA VAL A 99 -2.97 3.60 -9.71
C VAL A 99 -2.93 4.00 -8.25
N ALA A 100 -2.38 5.18 -7.98
CA ALA A 100 -2.35 5.80 -6.66
C ALA A 100 -3.10 7.12 -6.72
N ALA A 101 -4.14 7.25 -5.91
CA ALA A 101 -4.79 8.53 -5.65
C ALA A 101 -4.16 9.14 -4.40
N ALA A 102 -3.58 10.31 -4.56
CA ALA A 102 -2.93 11.06 -3.51
C ALA A 102 -3.46 12.49 -3.43
N ASP A 103 -3.14 13.18 -2.34
CA ASP A 103 -3.59 14.55 -2.14
C ASP A 103 -3.12 15.49 -3.29
N SER A 104 -1.94 15.23 -3.86
CA SER A 104 -1.38 16.00 -5.00
C SER A 104 -1.92 15.60 -6.38
N GLY A 105 -2.73 14.54 -6.47
CA GLY A 105 -3.34 14.06 -7.72
C GLY A 105 -3.29 12.54 -7.90
N VAL A 106 -3.58 12.11 -9.12
CA VAL A 106 -3.61 10.69 -9.50
C VAL A 106 -2.35 10.32 -10.27
N TYR A 107 -1.77 9.18 -9.89
CA TYR A 107 -0.54 8.65 -10.47
C TYR A 107 -0.75 7.24 -10.99
N VAL A 108 -0.10 6.90 -12.09
CA VAL A 108 -0.14 5.58 -12.70
C VAL A 108 1.28 5.02 -12.86
N ARG A 109 1.40 3.71 -12.71
CA ARG A 109 2.60 2.91 -12.96
C ARG A 109 2.22 1.67 -13.76
N GLU A 110 3.05 1.31 -14.74
CA GLU A 110 2.88 0.11 -15.57
C GLU A 110 4.17 -0.72 -15.53
N GLY A 111 4.06 -2.04 -15.37
CA GLY A 111 5.16 -3.00 -15.61
C GLY A 111 6.48 -2.69 -14.91
N GLY A 112 6.44 -2.16 -13.68
CA GLY A 112 7.65 -1.82 -12.93
C GLY A 112 8.24 -0.44 -13.21
N ALA A 113 7.68 0.34 -14.15
CA ALA A 113 8.12 1.70 -14.48
C ALA A 113 8.00 2.69 -13.31
N ARG A 114 8.53 3.92 -13.50
CA ARG A 114 8.33 5.01 -12.54
C ARG A 114 6.88 5.49 -12.54
N TRP A 115 6.41 5.99 -11.41
CA TRP A 115 5.12 6.64 -11.30
C TRP A 115 5.03 7.90 -12.16
N ARG A 116 3.89 8.08 -12.82
CA ARG A 116 3.56 9.23 -13.68
C ARG A 116 2.27 9.87 -13.20
N MET A 117 2.29 11.19 -12.97
CA MET A 117 1.05 11.94 -12.73
C MET A 117 0.18 11.95 -14.00
N VAL A 118 -1.10 11.66 -13.84
CA VAL A 118 -2.10 11.79 -14.90
C VAL A 118 -2.66 13.22 -14.86
N ARG A 119 -2.52 13.94 -15.97
CA ARG A 119 -3.03 15.32 -16.09
C ARG A 119 -4.55 15.32 -16.30
N GLY A 120 -5.20 16.41 -15.91
CA GLY A 120 -6.65 16.59 -16.08
C GLY A 120 -7.52 15.81 -15.08
N LEU A 121 -6.91 15.11 -14.11
CA LEU A 121 -7.64 14.43 -13.04
C LEU A 121 -7.68 15.27 -11.75
N PRO A 122 -8.64 14.98 -10.84
CA PRO A 122 -8.77 15.69 -9.57
C PRO A 122 -7.47 15.68 -8.76
N ARG A 123 -7.17 16.83 -8.15
CA ARG A 123 -6.03 17.03 -7.25
C ARG A 123 -6.36 18.15 -6.26
N ARG A 124 -5.80 18.11 -5.06
CA ARG A 124 -5.83 19.30 -4.20
C ARG A 124 -4.95 20.38 -4.83
N PRO A 125 -5.36 21.65 -4.77
CA PRO A 125 -4.45 22.76 -5.07
C PRO A 125 -3.23 22.65 -4.15
N ALA A 126 -2.06 23.04 -4.63
CA ALA A 126 -0.95 23.28 -3.72
C ALA A 126 -1.37 24.43 -2.80
N THR A 127 -1.50 24.16 -1.50
CA THR A 127 -1.63 25.23 -0.51
C THR A 127 -0.29 25.96 -0.49
N LEU A 128 -0.28 27.22 -0.95
CA LEU A 128 0.86 28.13 -0.82
C LEU A 128 1.03 28.55 0.64
#